data_AF-A0A349HB37-F1
#
_entry.id   AF-A0A349HB37-F1
#
_cell.length_a   1.000
_cell.length_b   1.000
_cell.length_c   1.000
_cell.angle_alpha   90.00
_cell.angle_beta   90.00
_cell.angle_gamma   90.00
#
_symmetry.space_group_name_H-M   'P 1'
#
loop_
_entity.id
_entity.type
_entity.pdbx_description
1 polymer ?
#
loop_
_entity_poly.entity_id
_entity_poly.type
_entity_poly.pdbx_seq_one_letter_code
_entity_poly.pdbx_strand_id
1 'polypeptide(L)'
;MRMARSQARLEIRGIFSQSGLTLPASAVGSARTLRGVTHMRIDPSLNRNFPKLAEWITIEIPKCRYDARIWPAFLKYSQLSTSAAASALSYNGFPPTIDISVQRSYGSYRPRFKRNRDKIFISRNLCREFEKQDPDYRVSKPYDLIMTATILHEMVHWGDFIFDYINQPDKDIYDSVKGKWLKGMDVGFQFENEAFYGIYTREYL
;
A
#
# COMPACT_ATOMS: atom_id res chain seq x y z
N MET A 1 65.19 10.56 10.72
CA MET A 1 65.38 12.02 10.65
C MET A 1 64.20 12.61 9.88
N ARG A 2 63.42 13.49 10.52
CA ARG A 2 62.44 14.49 10.02
C ARG A 2 61.41 14.06 8.94
N MET A 3 60.12 13.98 9.31
CA MET A 3 59.09 15.03 9.11
C MET A 3 58.89 15.47 7.65
N ALA A 4 57.65 15.37 7.13
CA ALA A 4 56.82 16.55 6.82
C ALA A 4 55.46 16.17 6.18
N ARG A 5 54.41 16.85 6.66
CA ARG A 5 53.09 17.05 6.02
C ARG A 5 53.23 18.19 4.98
N SER A 6 52.38 18.22 3.94
CA SER A 6 51.76 19.46 3.39
C SER A 6 50.65 19.05 2.40
N GLN A 7 49.36 19.31 2.67
CA GLN A 7 48.60 20.56 2.49
C GLN A 7 48.49 21.09 1.04
N ALA A 8 47.24 21.00 0.54
CA ALA A 8 46.39 22.04 -0.06
C ALA A 8 46.79 22.81 -1.34
N ARG A 9 45.77 23.04 -2.21
CA ARG A 9 45.26 24.35 -2.73
C ARG A 9 44.84 24.23 -4.23
N LEU A 10 43.56 24.32 -4.62
CA LEU A 10 42.64 25.47 -4.83
C LEU A 10 42.89 26.26 -6.14
N GLU A 11 41.85 26.36 -7.00
CA GLU A 11 41.46 27.43 -7.98
C GLU A 11 40.57 26.77 -9.08
N ILE A 12 39.27 27.04 -9.30
CA ILE A 12 38.43 28.25 -9.51
C ILE A 12 38.80 29.09 -10.74
N ARG A 13 38.02 28.93 -11.83
CA ARG A 13 37.50 29.94 -12.79
C ARG A 13 36.23 29.31 -13.41
N GLY A 14 35.02 29.87 -13.44
CA GLY A 14 34.55 31.25 -13.52
C GLY A 14 34.01 31.49 -14.93
N ILE A 15 32.70 31.73 -15.09
CA ILE A 15 32.05 32.69 -16.02
C ILE A 15 30.56 32.79 -15.66
N PHE A 16 30.15 34.01 -15.32
CA PHE A 16 28.79 34.50 -15.09
C PHE A 16 28.18 35.01 -16.41
N SER A 17 26.84 34.98 -16.51
CA SER A 17 26.07 35.98 -17.25
C SER A 17 24.70 36.17 -16.59
N GLN A 18 24.35 37.42 -16.29
CA GLN A 18 23.09 37.86 -15.69
C GLN A 18 22.14 38.42 -16.76
N SER A 19 20.85 38.15 -16.59
CA SER A 19 19.68 39.00 -16.88
C SER A 19 18.48 38.22 -16.32
N GLY A 20 17.65 38.71 -15.39
CA GLY A 20 17.03 40.01 -15.30
C GLY A 20 15.54 39.82 -15.56
N LEU A 21 14.76 39.41 -14.54
CA LEU A 21 13.29 39.41 -14.62
C LEU A 21 12.68 39.78 -13.26
N THR A 22 11.96 40.89 -13.31
CA THR A 22 11.19 41.57 -12.28
C THR A 22 9.95 40.76 -11.88
N LEU A 23 9.68 40.68 -10.57
CA LEU A 23 8.44 40.14 -10.01
C LEU A 23 7.43 41.28 -9.81
N PRO A 24 6.18 41.18 -10.29
CA PRO A 24 5.12 42.06 -9.82
C PRO A 24 4.54 41.54 -8.51
N ALA A 25 4.50 42.42 -7.51
CA ALA A 25 3.73 42.24 -6.29
C ALA A 25 2.34 42.86 -6.48
N SER A 26 1.30 42.03 -6.54
CA SER A 26 -0.08 42.40 -6.16
C SER A 26 -1.04 41.23 -6.36
N ALA A 27 -1.39 40.53 -5.28
CA ALA A 27 -2.74 40.00 -5.03
C ALA A 27 -2.77 39.38 -3.62
N VAL A 28 -3.01 40.23 -2.61
CA VAL A 28 -3.59 39.79 -1.34
C VAL A 28 -5.02 39.36 -1.66
N GLY A 29 -5.34 38.07 -1.46
CA GLY A 29 -6.65 37.54 -1.79
C GLY A 29 -6.90 36.14 -1.25
N SER A 30 -7.47 36.09 -0.04
CA SER A 30 -8.24 34.98 0.53
C SER A 30 -7.50 33.66 0.79
N ALA A 31 -7.24 33.39 2.08
CA ALA A 31 -7.07 32.05 2.62
C ALA A 31 -8.32 31.22 2.27
N ARG A 32 -8.24 30.46 1.18
CA ARG A 32 -9.25 29.47 0.80
C ARG A 32 -8.71 28.12 1.25
N THR A 33 -9.32 27.59 2.30
CA THR A 33 -9.11 26.24 2.84
C THR A 33 -8.91 25.25 1.70
N LEU A 34 -7.73 24.63 1.61
CA LEU A 34 -7.44 23.53 0.69
C LEU A 34 -8.27 22.31 1.08
N ARG A 35 -9.54 22.28 0.65
CA ARG A 35 -10.34 21.05 0.62
C ARG A 35 -9.91 20.26 -0.61
N GLY A 36 -9.42 19.04 -0.37
CA GLY A 36 -9.21 18.04 -1.42
C GLY A 36 -7.74 17.72 -1.64
N VAL A 37 -7.08 17.18 -0.62
CA VAL A 37 -5.92 16.34 -0.89
C VAL A 37 -6.49 14.98 -1.28
N THR A 38 -6.32 14.57 -2.53
CA THR A 38 -6.73 13.25 -3.02
C THR A 38 -5.52 12.37 -3.18
N HIS A 39 -5.73 11.12 -2.86
CA HIS A 39 -4.73 10.22 -2.37
C HIS A 39 -5.13 8.77 -2.71
N MET A 40 -4.51 7.67 -2.21
CA MET A 40 -4.89 6.26 -2.54
C MET A 40 -6.41 6.20 -2.52
N ARG A 41 -7.02 5.65 -3.57
CA ARG A 41 -8.39 6.02 -3.83
C ARG A 41 -9.30 5.29 -2.85
N ILE A 42 -9.58 5.93 -1.72
CA ILE A 42 -10.56 5.43 -0.76
C ILE A 42 -11.92 5.83 -1.29
N ASP A 43 -12.83 4.86 -1.41
CA ASP A 43 -14.20 5.15 -1.83
C ASP A 43 -14.83 6.15 -0.84
N PRO A 44 -15.54 7.20 -1.32
CA PRO A 44 -16.17 8.19 -0.43
C PRO A 44 -17.10 7.58 0.61
N SER A 45 -17.71 6.43 0.31
CA SER A 45 -18.55 5.69 1.25
C SER A 45 -17.72 5.06 2.37
N LEU A 46 -16.54 4.50 2.08
CA LEU A 46 -15.62 3.99 3.09
C LEU A 46 -15.19 5.15 4.00
N ASN A 47 -14.70 6.24 3.42
CA ASN A 47 -14.22 7.39 4.19
C ASN A 47 -15.29 8.00 5.12
N ARG A 48 -16.54 8.06 4.65
CA ARG A 48 -17.65 8.61 5.45
C ARG A 48 -18.10 7.70 6.58
N ASN A 49 -18.17 6.39 6.34
CA ASN A 49 -18.74 5.44 7.29
C ASN A 49 -17.70 4.83 8.23
N PHE A 50 -16.43 4.83 7.83
CA PHE A 50 -15.31 4.21 8.54
C PHE A 50 -14.07 5.14 8.51
N PRO A 51 -14.15 6.35 9.08
CA PRO A 51 -13.08 7.35 9.00
C PRO A 51 -11.79 6.90 9.69
N LYS A 52 -11.83 6.16 10.81
CA LYS A 52 -10.61 5.66 11.47
C LYS A 52 -9.91 4.62 10.60
N LEU A 53 -10.67 3.74 9.96
CA LEU A 53 -10.12 2.79 8.99
C LEU A 53 -9.52 3.52 7.78
N ALA A 54 -10.25 4.50 7.24
CA ALA A 54 -9.78 5.27 6.10
C ALA A 54 -8.44 5.91 6.41
N GLU A 55 -8.33 6.66 7.51
CA GLU A 55 -7.09 7.27 7.98
C GLU A 55 -5.96 6.25 8.16
N TRP A 56 -6.24 5.15 8.85
CA TRP A 56 -5.25 4.09 9.08
C TRP A 56 -4.73 3.50 7.75
N ILE A 57 -5.60 3.28 6.77
CA ILE A 57 -5.22 2.80 5.43
C ILE A 57 -4.21 3.77 4.79
N THR A 58 -4.46 5.07 4.91
CA THR A 58 -3.59 6.10 4.31
C THR A 58 -2.18 6.13 4.90
N ILE A 59 -2.03 5.69 6.15
CA ILE A 59 -0.79 5.76 6.92
C ILE A 59 -0.05 4.43 6.86
N GLU A 60 -0.73 3.31 7.11
CA GLU A 60 -0.10 2.01 7.33
C GLU A 60 0.16 1.24 6.03
N ILE A 61 -0.79 1.20 5.11
CA ILE A 61 -0.63 0.43 3.85
C ILE A 61 0.59 0.89 3.03
N PRO A 62 0.88 2.21 2.90
CA PRO A 62 2.09 2.64 2.21
C PRO A 62 3.41 2.18 2.83
N LYS A 63 3.44 1.84 4.12
CA LYS A 63 4.66 1.36 4.78
C LYS A 63 5.06 -0.03 4.31
N CYS A 64 4.12 -0.83 3.80
CA CYS A 64 4.38 -2.18 3.29
C CYS A 64 5.40 -2.22 2.15
N ARG A 65 5.59 -1.11 1.40
CA ARG A 65 6.62 -1.02 0.34
C ARG A 65 8.06 -1.02 0.87
N TYR A 66 8.23 -0.82 2.17
CA TYR A 66 9.52 -0.81 2.84
C TYR A 66 9.76 -2.06 3.69
N ASP A 67 8.76 -2.95 3.80
CA ASP A 67 8.91 -4.19 4.54
C ASP A 67 9.62 -5.24 3.66
N ALA A 68 10.74 -5.76 4.16
CA ALA A 68 11.61 -6.67 3.42
C ALA A 68 10.98 -8.04 3.12
N ARG A 69 9.87 -8.41 3.77
CA ARG A 69 9.12 -9.64 3.50
C ARG A 69 7.92 -9.38 2.61
N ILE A 70 7.14 -8.34 2.93
CA ILE A 70 5.91 -8.03 2.20
C ILE A 70 6.22 -7.51 0.80
N TRP A 71 7.18 -6.60 0.65
CA TRP A 71 7.41 -5.92 -0.62
C TRP A 71 7.86 -6.85 -1.75
N PRO A 72 8.85 -7.75 -1.57
CA PRO A 72 9.24 -8.68 -2.63
C PRO A 72 8.12 -9.65 -3.01
N ALA A 73 7.38 -10.15 -2.01
CA ALA A 73 6.24 -11.03 -2.25
C ALA A 73 5.13 -10.30 -3.01
N PHE A 74 4.81 -9.06 -2.63
CA PHE A 74 3.81 -8.25 -3.32
C PHE A 74 4.18 -8.04 -4.79
N LEU A 75 5.42 -7.69 -5.10
CA LEU A 75 5.89 -7.54 -6.48
C LEU A 75 5.77 -8.84 -7.28
N LYS A 76 6.20 -9.95 -6.69
CA LYS A 76 6.16 -11.27 -7.31
C LYS A 76 4.73 -11.68 -7.68
N TYR A 77 3.79 -11.56 -6.74
CA TYR A 77 2.44 -12.08 -6.92
C TYR A 77 1.49 -11.11 -7.60
N SER A 78 1.69 -9.80 -7.49
CA SER A 78 0.90 -8.81 -8.23
C SER A 78 1.34 -8.66 -9.70
N GLN A 79 2.50 -9.21 -10.08
CA GLN A 79 3.12 -9.02 -11.41
C GLN A 79 3.38 -7.55 -11.81
N LEU A 80 3.14 -6.60 -10.91
CA LEU A 80 3.33 -5.18 -11.19
C LEU A 80 4.82 -4.86 -11.27
N SER A 81 5.17 -3.90 -12.14
CA SER A 81 6.49 -3.29 -12.10
C SER A 81 6.70 -2.59 -10.74
N THR A 82 7.95 -2.41 -10.34
CA THR A 82 8.30 -1.73 -9.08
C THR A 82 7.64 -0.36 -8.96
N SER A 83 7.58 0.42 -10.04
CA SER A 83 6.93 1.73 -10.05
C SER A 83 5.40 1.66 -9.97
N ALA A 84 4.78 0.69 -10.66
CA ALA A 84 3.33 0.48 -10.61
C ALA A 84 2.89 -0.01 -9.23
N ALA A 85 3.60 -0.98 -8.66
CA ALA A 85 3.36 -1.47 -7.30
C ALA A 85 3.56 -0.37 -6.25
N ALA A 86 4.60 0.45 -6.40
CA ALA A 86 4.87 1.54 -5.47
C ALA A 86 3.77 2.59 -5.55
N SER A 87 3.25 2.85 -6.75
CA SER A 87 2.11 3.74 -6.96
C SER A 87 0.82 3.17 -6.37
N ALA A 88 0.55 1.87 -6.54
CA ALA A 88 -0.62 1.20 -6.00
C ALA A 88 -0.66 1.24 -4.46
N LEU A 89 0.49 1.05 -3.80
CA LEU A 89 0.60 1.18 -2.34
C LEU A 89 0.74 2.64 -1.87
N SER A 90 0.74 3.64 -2.76
CA SER A 90 0.91 5.04 -2.38
C SER A 90 -0.42 5.76 -2.22
N TYR A 91 -0.43 6.75 -1.31
CA TYR A 91 -1.57 7.63 -1.10
C TYR A 91 -1.61 8.74 -2.17
N ASN A 92 -1.80 8.38 -3.46
CA ASN A 92 -1.58 9.26 -4.64
C ASN A 92 -2.74 9.36 -5.68
N GLY A 93 -3.90 8.72 -5.47
CA GLY A 93 -5.06 8.84 -6.37
C GLY A 93 -5.16 7.77 -7.45
N PHE A 94 -4.20 6.84 -7.52
CA PHE A 94 -4.19 5.77 -8.51
C PHE A 94 -4.95 4.52 -8.03
N PRO A 95 -5.47 3.69 -8.96
CA PRO A 95 -6.05 2.40 -8.64
C PRO A 95 -5.08 1.45 -7.90
N PRO A 96 -5.62 0.47 -7.15
CA PRO A 96 -7.04 0.18 -7.00
C PRO A 96 -7.72 1.14 -6.01
N THR A 97 -9.03 1.33 -6.21
CA THR A 97 -9.89 1.99 -5.22
C THR A 97 -10.23 1.00 -4.12
N ILE A 98 -10.02 1.37 -2.86
CA ILE A 98 -10.46 0.57 -1.71
C ILE A 98 -11.89 0.97 -1.37
N ASP A 99 -12.81 0.01 -1.56
CA ASP A 99 -14.25 0.18 -1.40
C ASP A 99 -14.79 -0.81 -0.36
N ILE A 100 -16.04 -0.62 0.05
CA ILE A 100 -16.73 -1.46 1.02
C ILE A 100 -17.86 -2.24 0.36
N SER A 101 -18.03 -3.50 0.75
CA SER A 101 -19.19 -4.29 0.31
C SER A 101 -19.75 -5.18 1.43
N VAL A 102 -21.02 -5.55 1.30
CA VAL A 102 -21.59 -6.62 2.13
C VAL A 102 -21.16 -7.96 1.51
N GLN A 103 -20.39 -8.74 2.25
CA GLN A 103 -19.83 -10.01 1.81
C GLN A 103 -19.49 -10.90 3.01
N ARG A 104 -19.39 -12.22 2.75
CA ARG A 104 -19.00 -13.21 3.76
C ARG A 104 -17.48 -13.29 3.95
N SER A 105 -16.72 -13.18 2.87
CA SER A 105 -15.25 -13.10 2.90
C SER A 105 -14.79 -11.77 3.51
N TYR A 106 -13.54 -11.71 3.98
CA TYR A 106 -12.96 -10.45 4.47
C TYR A 106 -12.68 -9.46 3.34
N GLY A 107 -12.17 -9.94 2.22
CA GLY A 107 -11.93 -9.16 1.00
C GLY A 107 -12.65 -9.74 -0.22
N SER A 108 -12.72 -8.99 -1.31
CA SER A 108 -12.80 -9.57 -2.66
C SER A 108 -12.37 -8.58 -3.74
N TYR A 109 -11.76 -9.12 -4.79
CA TYR A 109 -11.57 -8.50 -6.08
C TYR A 109 -12.52 -9.14 -7.11
N ARG A 110 -13.23 -8.33 -7.89
CA ARG A 110 -14.36 -8.79 -8.74
C ARG A 110 -14.25 -8.30 -10.18
N PRO A 111 -13.21 -8.71 -10.94
CA PRO A 111 -12.88 -8.15 -12.26
C PRO A 111 -13.92 -8.47 -13.35
N ARG A 112 -14.77 -9.48 -13.11
CA ARG A 112 -15.87 -9.87 -14.01
C ARG A 112 -16.80 -8.70 -14.36
N PHE A 113 -16.97 -7.74 -13.44
CA PHE A 113 -17.72 -6.53 -13.69
C PHE A 113 -16.76 -5.41 -14.08
N LYS A 114 -16.87 -4.88 -15.30
CA LYS A 114 -15.97 -3.83 -15.82
C LYS A 114 -15.78 -2.65 -14.84
N ARG A 115 -16.87 -2.20 -14.20
CA ARG A 115 -16.86 -1.10 -13.21
C ARG A 115 -16.08 -1.40 -11.92
N ASN A 116 -15.72 -2.65 -11.67
CA ASN A 116 -15.02 -3.11 -10.48
C ASN A 116 -13.54 -3.46 -10.76
N ARG A 117 -13.07 -3.35 -12.02
CA ARG A 117 -11.68 -3.70 -12.37
C ARG A 117 -10.65 -2.83 -11.67
N ASP A 118 -11.02 -1.62 -11.28
CA ASP A 118 -10.17 -0.70 -10.52
C ASP A 118 -10.58 -0.62 -9.05
N LYS A 119 -11.23 -1.67 -8.51
CA LYS A 119 -11.73 -1.69 -7.14
C LYS A 119 -11.42 -2.99 -6.42
N ILE A 120 -10.95 -2.87 -5.19
CA ILE A 120 -10.96 -3.95 -4.22
C ILE A 120 -12.01 -3.67 -3.14
N PHE A 121 -12.62 -4.72 -2.59
CA PHE A 121 -13.70 -4.57 -1.63
C PHE A 121 -13.34 -5.19 -0.29
N ILE A 122 -13.44 -4.42 0.78
CA ILE A 122 -13.36 -4.91 2.16
C ILE A 122 -14.77 -5.19 2.67
N SER A 123 -14.91 -6.22 3.51
CA SER A 123 -16.17 -6.57 4.14
C SER A 123 -16.61 -5.47 5.09
N ARG A 124 -17.85 -5.02 4.95
CA ARG A 124 -18.47 -4.04 5.85
C ARG A 124 -18.43 -4.51 7.31
N ASN A 125 -18.51 -5.81 7.58
CA ASN A 125 -18.43 -6.33 8.94
C ASN A 125 -17.02 -6.14 9.51
N LEU A 126 -15.99 -6.49 8.75
CA LEU A 126 -14.59 -6.26 9.15
C LEU A 126 -14.30 -4.77 9.35
N CYS A 127 -14.81 -3.90 8.46
CA CYS A 127 -14.71 -2.44 8.65
C CYS A 127 -15.34 -1.98 9.98
N ARG A 128 -16.53 -2.51 10.33
CA ARG A 128 -17.21 -2.19 11.60
C ARG A 128 -16.44 -2.68 12.82
N GLU A 129 -15.86 -3.87 12.74
CA GLU A 129 -15.03 -4.42 13.83
C GLU A 129 -13.79 -3.57 14.04
N PHE A 130 -13.13 -3.17 12.96
CA PHE A 130 -11.97 -2.28 13.00
C PHE A 130 -12.31 -0.89 13.55
N GLU A 131 -13.39 -0.29 13.08
CA GLU A 131 -13.81 1.08 13.46
C GLU A 131 -14.18 1.20 14.95
N LYS A 132 -14.71 0.12 15.53
CA LYS A 132 -15.05 0.02 16.96
C LYS A 132 -13.81 -0.05 17.86
N GLN A 133 -12.66 -0.41 17.33
CA GLN A 133 -11.46 -0.51 18.15
C GLN A 133 -11.06 0.89 18.62
N ASP A 134 -10.70 0.98 19.90
CA ASP A 134 -10.03 2.14 20.46
C ASP A 134 -8.60 2.18 19.90
N PRO A 135 -8.14 3.27 19.27
CA PRO A 135 -6.76 3.35 18.77
C PRO A 135 -5.69 3.09 19.84
N ASP A 136 -5.93 3.48 21.09
CA ASP A 136 -4.97 3.37 22.21
C ASP A 136 -4.97 1.97 22.83
N TYR A 137 -6.11 1.28 22.77
CA TYR A 137 -6.29 -0.09 23.30
C TYR A 137 -6.58 -1.11 22.21
N ARG A 138 -6.34 -0.77 20.93
CA ARG A 138 -6.33 -1.76 19.86
C ARG A 138 -5.44 -2.84 20.40
N VAL A 139 -5.96 -4.06 20.53
CA VAL A 139 -5.11 -5.22 20.76
C VAL A 139 -4.23 -5.24 19.51
N SER A 140 -3.06 -4.60 19.55
CA SER A 140 -2.62 -3.63 18.51
C SER A 140 -1.86 -4.24 17.35
N LYS A 141 -2.26 -5.45 16.98
CA LYS A 141 -1.38 -6.34 16.25
C LYS A 141 -2.17 -7.33 15.38
N PRO A 142 -3.17 -8.08 15.91
CA PRO A 142 -3.94 -9.01 15.10
C PRO A 142 -4.88 -8.32 14.10
N TYR A 143 -5.61 -7.26 14.50
CA TYR A 143 -6.55 -6.58 13.58
C TYR A 143 -5.83 -5.80 12.49
N ASP A 144 -4.75 -5.11 12.84
CA ASP A 144 -3.90 -4.40 11.87
C ASP A 144 -3.28 -5.38 10.87
N LEU A 145 -2.82 -6.55 11.35
CA LEU A 145 -2.33 -7.63 10.49
C LEU A 145 -3.42 -8.20 9.58
N ILE A 146 -4.60 -8.54 10.12
CA ILE A 146 -5.73 -9.08 9.34
C ILE A 146 -6.16 -8.08 8.27
N MET A 147 -6.26 -6.79 8.63
CA MET A 147 -6.64 -5.73 7.69
C MET A 147 -5.56 -5.52 6.62
N THR A 148 -4.28 -5.48 7.01
CA THR A 148 -3.16 -5.36 6.07
C THR A 148 -3.14 -6.54 5.09
N ALA A 149 -3.21 -7.77 5.61
CA ALA A 149 -3.21 -8.98 4.79
C ALA A 149 -4.41 -8.99 3.84
N THR A 150 -5.61 -8.68 4.33
CA THR A 150 -6.82 -8.61 3.49
C THR A 150 -6.68 -7.59 2.37
N ILE A 151 -6.22 -6.37 2.66
CA ILE A 151 -6.05 -5.34 1.62
C ILE A 151 -5.01 -5.77 0.59
N LEU A 152 -3.84 -6.22 1.03
CA LEU A 152 -2.77 -6.60 0.12
C LEU A 152 -3.10 -7.85 -0.70
N HIS A 153 -3.82 -8.81 -0.13
CA HIS A 153 -4.36 -9.98 -0.84
C HIS A 153 -5.20 -9.54 -2.04
N GLU A 154 -6.18 -8.65 -1.82
CA GLU A 154 -7.04 -8.20 -2.91
C GLU A 154 -6.29 -7.31 -3.91
N MET A 155 -5.31 -6.53 -3.45
CA MET A 155 -4.44 -5.75 -4.33
C MET A 155 -3.52 -6.64 -5.18
N VAL A 156 -3.09 -7.78 -4.67
CA VAL A 156 -2.36 -8.80 -5.41
C VAL A 156 -3.23 -9.35 -6.54
N HIS A 157 -4.47 -9.75 -6.26
CA HIS A 157 -5.41 -10.17 -7.30
C HIS A 157 -5.70 -9.07 -8.33
N TRP A 158 -5.81 -7.81 -7.88
CA TRP A 158 -5.98 -6.68 -8.78
C TRP A 158 -4.77 -6.51 -9.70
N GLY A 159 -3.55 -6.45 -9.14
CA GLY A 159 -2.32 -6.29 -9.88
C GLY A 159 -2.10 -7.41 -10.89
N ASP A 160 -2.27 -8.65 -10.43
CA ASP A 160 -2.17 -9.86 -11.23
C ASP A 160 -3.08 -9.78 -12.46
N PHE A 161 -4.35 -9.44 -12.24
CA PHE A 161 -5.30 -9.30 -13.33
C PHE A 161 -5.00 -8.12 -14.26
N ILE A 162 -4.59 -6.94 -13.76
CA ILE A 162 -4.38 -5.78 -14.66
C ILE A 162 -3.09 -5.88 -15.48
N PHE A 163 -2.18 -6.77 -15.11
CA PHE A 163 -0.94 -7.01 -15.85
C PHE A 163 -1.22 -7.51 -17.27
N ASP A 164 -2.06 -8.54 -17.41
CA ASP A 164 -2.35 -9.19 -18.70
C ASP A 164 -3.83 -9.61 -18.90
N TYR A 165 -4.72 -9.25 -17.96
CA TYR A 165 -6.13 -9.67 -17.90
C TYR A 165 -6.35 -11.16 -17.66
N ILE A 166 -5.33 -11.87 -17.18
CA ILE A 166 -5.33 -13.28 -16.84
C ILE A 166 -4.86 -13.42 -15.39
N ASN A 167 -5.51 -14.31 -14.64
CA ASN A 167 -5.03 -14.60 -13.28
C ASN A 167 -3.88 -15.60 -13.35
N GLN A 168 -2.86 -15.42 -12.52
CA GLN A 168 -1.90 -16.47 -12.24
C GLN A 168 -2.61 -17.74 -11.74
N PRO A 169 -2.04 -18.92 -12.05
CA PRO A 169 -2.67 -20.18 -11.67
C PRO A 169 -2.63 -20.40 -10.15
N ASP A 170 -3.68 -21.04 -9.65
CA ASP A 170 -3.71 -21.60 -8.31
C ASP A 170 -2.60 -22.66 -8.15
N LYS A 171 -2.02 -22.73 -6.95
CA LYS A 171 -0.93 -23.68 -6.66
C LYS A 171 -1.11 -24.34 -5.30
N ASP A 172 -0.55 -25.53 -5.19
CA ASP A 172 -0.38 -26.19 -3.90
C ASP A 172 0.74 -25.48 -3.12
N ILE A 173 0.46 -25.13 -1.87
CA ILE A 173 1.44 -24.50 -0.97
C ILE A 173 1.60 -25.32 0.29
N TYR A 174 2.81 -25.33 0.84
CA TYR A 174 3.07 -25.94 2.14
C TYR A 174 2.86 -24.90 3.24
N ASP A 175 1.82 -25.11 4.04
CA ASP A 175 1.55 -24.36 5.27
C ASP A 175 2.45 -24.92 6.37
N SER A 176 3.54 -24.21 6.65
CA SER A 176 4.54 -24.61 7.64
C SER A 176 4.03 -24.55 9.09
N VAL A 177 2.92 -23.86 9.34
CA VAL A 177 2.31 -23.70 10.67
C VAL A 177 1.45 -24.92 11.01
N LYS A 178 0.61 -25.31 10.06
CA LYS A 178 -0.27 -26.48 10.18
C LYS A 178 0.44 -27.77 9.75
N GLY A 179 1.67 -27.68 9.25
CA GLY A 179 2.49 -28.80 8.81
C GLY A 179 1.86 -29.59 7.65
N LYS A 180 1.09 -28.93 6.77
CA LYS A 180 0.32 -29.61 5.71
C LYS A 180 0.34 -28.87 4.38
N TRP A 181 0.11 -29.63 3.32
CA TRP A 181 -0.13 -29.07 1.99
C TRP A 181 -1.57 -28.54 1.88
N LEU A 182 -1.71 -27.29 1.48
CA LEU A 182 -2.96 -26.68 1.06
C LEU A 182 -3.02 -26.75 -0.46
N LYS A 183 -4.11 -27.30 -1.00
CA LYS A 183 -4.23 -27.57 -2.44
C LYS A 183 -5.00 -26.48 -3.17
N GLY A 184 -4.54 -26.11 -4.36
CA GLY A 184 -5.24 -25.15 -5.23
C GLY A 184 -5.49 -23.80 -4.55
N MET A 185 -4.47 -23.26 -3.87
CA MET A 185 -4.57 -21.94 -3.26
C MET A 185 -4.38 -20.86 -4.31
N ASP A 186 -5.26 -19.87 -4.26
CA ASP A 186 -5.19 -18.71 -5.14
C ASP A 186 -3.93 -17.88 -4.88
N VAL A 187 -3.67 -16.96 -5.80
CA VAL A 187 -2.45 -16.14 -5.82
C VAL A 187 -2.36 -15.21 -4.59
N GLY A 188 -3.51 -14.80 -4.03
CA GLY A 188 -3.57 -14.00 -2.82
C GLY A 188 -3.15 -14.82 -1.60
N PHE A 189 -3.62 -16.06 -1.45
CA PHE A 189 -3.16 -16.98 -0.41
C PHE A 189 -1.69 -17.38 -0.57
N GLN A 190 -1.22 -17.58 -1.80
CA GLN A 190 0.20 -17.82 -2.07
C GLN A 190 1.05 -16.62 -1.59
N PHE A 191 0.61 -15.39 -1.87
CA PHE A 191 1.22 -14.17 -1.35
C PHE A 191 1.21 -14.14 0.18
N GLU A 192 0.09 -14.41 0.84
CA GLU A 192 -0.01 -14.37 2.29
C GLU A 192 0.96 -15.35 2.97
N ASN A 193 1.11 -16.54 2.39
CA ASN A 193 2.03 -17.56 2.88
C ASN A 193 3.49 -17.13 2.78
N GLU A 194 3.87 -16.32 1.79
CA GLU A 194 5.23 -15.80 1.67
C GLU A 194 5.45 -14.54 2.53
N ALA A 195 4.47 -13.64 2.56
CA ALA A 195 4.58 -12.32 3.20
C ALA A 195 4.38 -12.35 4.72
N PHE A 196 3.43 -13.16 5.22
CA PHE A 196 2.92 -13.03 6.59
C PHE A 196 3.09 -14.27 7.47
N TYR A 197 3.37 -15.45 6.93
CA TYR A 197 3.39 -16.68 7.75
C TYR A 197 4.44 -16.69 8.88
N GLY A 198 5.60 -16.08 8.66
CA GLY A 198 6.59 -15.88 9.73
C GLY A 198 6.17 -14.87 10.80
N ILE A 199 5.10 -14.09 10.55
CA ILE A 199 4.51 -13.11 11.48
C ILE A 199 3.36 -13.77 12.24
N TYR A 200 2.45 -14.47 11.55
CA TYR A 200 1.34 -15.22 12.17
C TYR A 200 1.83 -16.20 13.26
N THR A 201 2.97 -16.85 13.03
CA THR A 201 3.56 -17.85 13.94
C THR A 201 4.29 -17.29 15.15
N ARG A 202 4.80 -16.06 15.09
CA ARG A 202 5.64 -15.50 16.16
C ARG A 202 4.87 -14.60 17.11
N GLU A 203 3.77 -14.03 16.65
CA GLU A 203 3.06 -12.98 17.39
C GLU A 203 1.63 -13.36 17.81
N TYR A 204 1.04 -14.43 17.25
CA TYR A 204 -0.40 -14.71 17.40
C TYR A 204 -0.79 -16.17 17.63
N LEU A 205 0.17 -17.09 17.63
CA LEU A 205 0.04 -18.50 18.02
C LEU A 205 1.06 -18.79 19.12
#